data_AF-A0A447S1Q9-F1
#
_entry.id   AF-A0A447S1Q9-F1
#
_cell.length_a   1.000
_cell.length_b   1.000
_cell.length_c   1.000
_cell.angle_alpha   90.00
_cell.angle_beta   90.00
_cell.angle_gamma   90.00
#
_symmetry.space_group_name_H-M   'P 1'
#
loop_
_entity.id
_entity.type
_entity.pdbx_description
1 polymer ?
#
loop_
_entity_poly.entity_id
_entity_poly.type
_entity_poly.pdbx_seq_one_letter_code
_entity_poly.pdbx_strand_id
1 'polypeptide(L)'
;MLLGVMVQQYRNRRLRLSLPVQYLQPHRSETICRASTAPLARCFTLIGDSGERTFAISPGHMNKLRPESIPEAVIAGASALVLTSYLVRCKPGEPMPDATMKAIEYAKKHDVPVVLTLGTKYVIADNPAWWQEFLQEHVSILAMNEEEGEALTGFADPLSAANKALDWVDLVLCTAGPAGLYMAGFTEEEAKRKTQHPLLPGAIPEFNQFEFSRAMRHQDCVNPLRIYSHIAPYMGGPEKIMNTNGAGDGALAALLHDITANNYHRNNVPNSSKHKCKWLTYSSLRRCVNMPTA
;
A
#
# COMPACT_ATOMS: atom_id res chain seq x y z
N MET A 1 14.44 -1.08 5.11
CA MET A 1 13.26 -0.24 4.86
C MET A 1 13.16 -0.08 3.35
N LEU A 2 12.25 -0.82 2.73
CA LEU A 2 12.22 -1.01 1.28
C LEU A 2 11.49 0.16 0.62
N LEU A 3 12.21 0.89 -0.22
CA LEU A 3 11.60 1.55 -1.37
C LEU A 3 11.37 0.44 -2.41
N GLY A 4 10.14 -0.06 -2.50
CA GLY A 4 9.77 -1.10 -3.46
C GLY A 4 9.20 -0.44 -4.70
N VAL A 5 9.90 -0.51 -5.84
CA VAL A 5 9.29 -0.22 -7.14
C VAL A 5 8.93 -1.55 -7.79
N MET A 6 7.63 -1.80 -7.99
CA MET A 6 7.19 -2.98 -8.72
C MET A 6 7.24 -2.68 -10.22
N VAL A 7 8.38 -2.95 -10.83
CA VAL A 7 8.58 -2.89 -12.29
C VAL A 7 8.56 -4.29 -12.86
N GLN A 8 7.71 -4.52 -13.86
CA GLN A 8 7.70 -5.77 -14.60
C GLN A 8 8.26 -5.54 -16.01
N GLN A 9 9.59 -5.60 -16.17
CA GLN A 9 10.21 -5.77 -17.49
C GLN A 9 10.37 -7.27 -17.81
N TYR A 10 9.48 -7.83 -18.62
CA TYR A 10 9.74 -9.08 -19.33
C TYR A 10 10.42 -8.75 -20.67
N ARG A 11 11.74 -8.50 -20.66
CA ARG A 11 12.54 -8.49 -21.89
C ARG A 11 13.63 -9.56 -21.81
N ASN A 12 13.56 -10.51 -22.74
CA ASN A 12 14.60 -11.50 -23.03
C ASN A 12 15.94 -10.80 -23.29
N ARG A 13 16.87 -10.83 -22.33
CA ARG A 13 18.33 -10.77 -22.58
C ARG A 13 19.09 -11.21 -21.34
N ARG A 14 19.84 -12.31 -21.48
CA ARG A 14 20.80 -12.81 -20.48
C ARG A 14 21.93 -11.79 -20.34
N LEU A 15 22.18 -11.30 -19.13
CA LEU A 15 23.49 -10.80 -18.70
C LEU A 15 23.68 -11.23 -17.25
N ARG A 16 24.60 -12.18 -17.04
CA ARG A 16 25.05 -12.65 -15.71
C ARG A 16 26.05 -11.64 -15.16
N LEU A 17 25.85 -11.21 -13.93
CA LEU A 17 26.93 -10.73 -13.05
C LEU A 17 26.73 -11.39 -11.68
N SER A 18 27.75 -12.14 -11.28
CA SER A 18 27.83 -12.98 -10.09
C SER A 18 28.48 -12.21 -8.95
N LEU A 19 27.84 -12.13 -7.78
CA LEU A 19 28.43 -12.11 -6.44
C LEU A 19 27.32 -12.38 -5.39
N PRO A 20 27.58 -13.10 -4.28
CA PRO A 20 26.53 -13.73 -3.49
C PRO A 20 26.03 -12.83 -2.35
N VAL A 21 24.75 -12.46 -2.38
CA VAL A 21 23.97 -12.09 -1.19
C VAL A 21 22.88 -13.15 -1.06
N GLN A 22 23.22 -14.27 -0.43
CA GLN A 22 22.27 -15.32 -0.09
C GLN A 22 21.42 -14.85 1.10
N TYR A 23 20.25 -14.27 0.83
CA TYR A 23 19.05 -14.33 1.70
C TYR A 23 17.80 -13.70 1.04
N LEU A 24 17.90 -13.23 -0.22
CA LEU A 24 16.77 -13.08 -1.13
C LEU A 24 16.75 -14.28 -2.09
N GLN A 25 15.92 -15.28 -1.79
CA GLN A 25 15.57 -16.33 -2.77
C GLN A 25 14.83 -15.70 -3.97
N PRO A 26 14.81 -16.34 -5.15
CA PRO A 26 14.76 -15.67 -6.45
C PRO A 26 13.33 -15.27 -6.87
N HIS A 27 12.73 -14.32 -6.17
CA HIS A 27 11.68 -13.50 -6.77
C HIS A 27 12.37 -12.42 -7.61
N ARG A 28 12.01 -12.29 -8.90
CA ARG A 28 12.57 -11.28 -9.81
C ARG A 28 12.26 -9.88 -9.25
N SER A 29 13.16 -9.38 -8.42
CA SER A 29 13.15 -8.05 -7.85
C SER A 29 14.36 -7.32 -8.41
N GLU A 30 14.13 -6.21 -9.10
CA GLU A 30 15.21 -5.35 -9.56
C GLU A 30 15.63 -4.44 -8.40
N THR A 31 16.84 -4.68 -7.87
CA THR A 31 17.45 -3.78 -6.89
C THR A 31 18.32 -2.77 -7.64
N ILE A 32 17.96 -1.49 -7.57
CA ILE A 32 18.60 -0.42 -8.36
C ILE A 32 19.50 0.47 -7.49
N CYS A 33 19.66 0.14 -6.21
CA CYS A 33 20.55 0.86 -5.31
C CYS A 33 22.02 0.50 -5.56
N ARG A 34 22.90 1.51 -5.60
CA ARG A 34 24.36 1.30 -5.58
C ARG A 34 24.82 0.85 -4.19
N ALA A 35 25.87 0.04 -4.15
CA ALA A 35 26.49 -0.39 -2.90
C ALA A 35 27.00 0.81 -2.09
N SER A 36 26.68 0.84 -0.79
CA SER A 36 27.25 1.76 0.18
C SER A 36 28.52 1.15 0.78
N THR A 37 29.55 1.96 1.00
CA THR A 37 30.79 1.53 1.69
C THR A 37 30.63 1.42 3.21
N ALA A 38 29.49 1.88 3.74
CA ALA A 38 29.14 1.88 5.15
C ALA A 38 27.99 0.89 5.46
N PRO A 39 27.85 0.45 6.72
CA PRO A 39 26.87 -0.58 7.09
C PRO A 39 25.43 -0.14 6.80
N LEU A 40 24.65 -1.11 6.30
CA LEU A 40 23.21 -0.98 6.19
C LEU A 40 22.55 -0.98 7.57
N ALA A 41 21.29 -0.51 7.62
CA ALA A 41 20.52 -0.55 8.85
C ALA A 41 20.32 -1.98 9.36
N ARG A 42 20.26 -2.10 10.69
CA ARG A 42 19.88 -3.33 11.38
C ARG A 42 18.65 -3.03 12.22
N CYS A 43 17.64 -3.89 12.07
CA CYS A 43 16.47 -3.89 12.92
C CYS A 43 16.62 -5.04 13.91
N PHE A 44 16.73 -4.74 15.20
CA PHE A 44 16.69 -5.72 16.26
C PHE A 44 15.24 -5.88 16.70
N THR A 45 14.63 -7.00 16.33
CA THR A 45 13.28 -7.36 16.75
C THR A 45 13.36 -8.08 18.09
N LEU A 46 12.96 -7.39 19.16
CA LEU A 46 12.91 -7.94 20.51
C LEU A 46 11.50 -8.45 20.77
N ILE A 47 11.36 -9.72 21.15
CA ILE A 47 10.07 -10.35 21.45
C ILE A 47 10.01 -10.58 22.95
N GLY A 48 9.05 -9.97 23.62
CA GLY A 48 8.80 -10.18 25.05
C GLY A 48 8.00 -11.46 25.31
N ASP A 49 7.96 -11.88 26.57
CA ASP A 49 7.27 -13.12 26.99
C ASP A 49 5.75 -13.08 26.71
N SER A 50 5.15 -11.88 26.66
CA SER A 50 3.76 -11.64 26.30
C SER A 50 3.47 -11.78 24.79
N GLY A 51 4.51 -11.93 23.96
CA GLY A 51 4.41 -11.90 22.50
C GLY A 51 4.42 -10.48 21.91
N GLU A 52 4.46 -9.44 22.74
CA GLU A 52 4.69 -8.06 22.31
C GLU A 52 6.08 -7.91 21.68
N ARG A 53 6.19 -7.05 20.67
CA ARG A 53 7.41 -6.89 19.89
C ARG A 53 7.85 -5.43 19.85
N THR A 54 9.13 -5.24 20.12
CA THR A 54 9.78 -3.93 20.09
C THR A 54 10.88 -3.92 19.04
N PHE A 55 10.90 -2.89 18.20
CA PHE A 55 11.90 -2.73 17.16
C PHE A 55 12.93 -1.69 17.55
N ALA A 56 14.17 -2.12 17.77
CA ALA A 56 15.30 -1.21 17.96
C ALA A 56 16.08 -1.07 16.64
N ILE A 57 16.11 0.14 16.09
CA ILE A 57 16.72 0.42 14.78
C ILE A 57 18.10 1.04 14.95
N SER A 58 19.12 0.37 14.41
CA SER A 58 20.44 0.96 14.16
C SER A 58 20.47 1.44 12.70
N PRO A 59 20.35 2.75 12.43
CA PRO A 59 20.03 3.26 11.09
C PRO A 59 21.16 3.11 10.07
N GLY A 60 22.43 3.02 10.51
CA GLY A 60 23.57 2.94 9.59
C GLY A 60 23.50 4.04 8.52
N HIS A 61 23.66 3.65 7.25
CA HIS A 61 23.48 4.55 6.10
C HIS A 61 22.12 4.41 5.39
N MET A 62 21.08 3.87 6.03
CA MET A 62 19.79 3.63 5.36
C MET A 62 19.13 4.90 4.84
N ASN A 63 19.37 6.05 5.48
CA ASN A 63 18.80 7.35 5.11
C ASN A 63 19.69 8.15 4.14
N LYS A 64 20.73 7.54 3.56
CA LYS A 64 21.68 8.22 2.66
C LYS A 64 21.34 8.07 1.16
N LEU A 65 20.16 7.55 0.84
CA LEU A 65 19.66 7.54 -0.54
C LEU A 65 19.48 8.99 -1.01
N ARG A 66 20.06 9.33 -2.17
CA ARG A 66 20.01 10.69 -2.72
C ARG A 66 19.00 10.80 -3.86
N PRO A 67 18.41 11.98 -4.10
CA PRO A 67 17.51 12.23 -5.22
C PRO A 67 18.07 11.80 -6.58
N GLU A 68 19.34 12.04 -6.85
CA GLU A 68 19.98 11.68 -8.12
C GLU A 68 20.08 10.16 -8.34
N SER A 69 19.90 9.37 -7.28
CA SER A 69 19.91 7.90 -7.36
C SER A 69 18.54 7.33 -7.76
N ILE A 70 17.51 8.16 -7.85
CA ILE A 70 16.15 7.72 -8.17
C ILE A 70 16.02 7.49 -9.69
N PRO A 71 15.79 6.25 -10.14
CA PRO A 71 15.72 5.92 -11.56
C PRO A 71 14.36 6.28 -12.16
N GLU A 72 14.26 7.42 -12.85
CA GLU A 72 12.99 7.87 -13.46
C GLU A 72 12.37 6.82 -14.38
N ALA A 73 13.16 6.17 -15.26
CA ALA A 73 12.66 5.17 -16.21
C ALA A 73 12.02 3.94 -15.55
N VAL A 74 12.45 3.62 -14.32
CA VAL A 74 11.90 2.50 -13.54
C VAL A 74 10.55 2.92 -12.95
N ILE A 75 10.47 4.14 -12.38
CA ILE A 75 9.21 4.67 -11.87
C ILE A 75 8.19 4.84 -13.00
N ALA A 76 8.59 5.37 -14.15
CA ALA A 76 7.72 5.58 -15.32
C ALA A 76 7.05 4.29 -15.83
N GLY A 77 7.71 3.14 -15.66
CA GLY A 77 7.18 1.83 -16.05
C GLY A 77 6.49 1.06 -14.91
N ALA A 78 6.38 1.65 -13.71
CA ALA A 78 5.82 0.98 -12.55
C ALA A 78 4.29 1.02 -12.56
N SER A 79 3.67 0.02 -11.95
CA SER A 79 2.21 0.02 -11.71
C SER A 79 1.81 0.82 -10.48
N ALA A 80 2.75 0.99 -9.55
CA ALA A 80 2.60 1.76 -8.32
C ALA A 80 3.99 2.07 -7.73
N LEU A 81 4.11 3.20 -7.02
CA LEU A 81 5.27 3.53 -6.18
C LEU A 81 4.90 3.26 -4.72
N VAL A 82 5.61 2.37 -4.03
CA VAL A 82 5.30 2.01 -2.64
C VAL A 82 6.27 2.65 -1.66
N LEU A 83 5.73 3.45 -0.74
CA LEU A 83 6.43 4.21 0.29
C LEU A 83 5.95 3.76 1.68
N THR A 84 6.75 4.06 2.70
CA THR A 84 6.38 3.89 4.11
C THR A 84 6.58 5.20 4.86
N SER A 85 5.72 5.47 5.86
CA SER A 85 5.81 6.69 6.68
C SER A 85 7.16 6.84 7.39
N TYR A 86 7.90 5.76 7.58
CA TYR A 86 9.23 5.84 8.17
C TYR A 86 10.28 6.57 7.29
N LEU A 87 10.05 6.76 6.00
CA LEU A 87 11.01 7.43 5.10
C LEU A 87 11.22 8.90 5.49
N VAL A 88 10.25 9.53 6.14
CA VAL A 88 10.39 10.91 6.63
C VAL A 88 11.04 10.96 8.03
N ARG A 89 11.21 9.81 8.69
CA ARG A 89 11.89 9.70 9.99
C ARG A 89 13.40 9.59 9.81
N CYS A 90 14.03 10.74 9.55
CA CYS A 90 15.48 10.84 9.42
C CYS A 90 16.05 11.97 10.27
N LYS A 91 17.37 11.99 10.46
CA LYS A 91 18.02 13.12 11.13
C LYS A 91 17.97 14.35 10.22
N PRO A 92 17.91 15.58 10.77
CA PRO A 92 18.02 16.79 9.97
C PRO A 92 19.26 16.75 9.06
N GLY A 93 19.08 17.08 7.78
CA GLY A 93 20.14 17.08 6.77
C GLY A 93 20.42 15.72 6.10
N GLU A 94 19.65 14.66 6.40
CA GLU A 94 19.74 13.42 5.63
C GLU A 94 18.92 13.49 4.33
N PRO A 95 19.41 12.92 3.21
CA PRO A 95 18.81 13.11 1.88
C PRO A 95 17.58 12.22 1.58
N MET A 96 17.19 11.32 2.49
CA MET A 96 16.08 10.37 2.25
C MET A 96 14.73 11.04 1.96
N PRO A 97 14.30 12.10 2.69
CA PRO A 97 13.06 12.79 2.36
C PRO A 97 13.10 13.40 0.97
N ASP A 98 14.20 14.04 0.59
CA ASP A 98 14.37 14.64 -0.75
C ASP A 98 14.31 13.57 -1.84
N ALA A 99 14.94 12.41 -1.60
CA ALA A 99 14.89 11.28 -2.53
C ALA A 99 13.47 10.71 -2.66
N THR A 100 12.72 10.68 -1.56
CA THR A 100 11.32 10.26 -1.53
C THR A 100 10.45 11.22 -2.33
N MET A 101 10.61 12.52 -2.13
CA MET A 101 9.90 13.55 -2.89
C MET A 101 10.25 13.52 -4.38
N LYS A 102 11.51 13.21 -4.73
CA LYS A 102 11.91 13.01 -6.13
C LYS A 102 11.22 11.81 -6.77
N ALA A 103 11.07 10.70 -6.03
CA ALA A 103 10.32 9.55 -6.51
C ALA A 103 8.83 9.89 -6.71
N ILE A 104 8.21 10.65 -5.80
CA ILE A 104 6.84 11.13 -5.92
C ILE A 104 6.68 12.08 -7.12
N GLU A 105 7.63 12.99 -7.35
CA GLU A 105 7.66 13.87 -8.52
C GLU A 105 7.60 13.05 -9.82
N TYR A 106 8.45 12.02 -9.93
CA TYR A 106 8.43 11.12 -11.09
C TYR A 106 7.14 10.29 -11.18
N ALA A 107 6.59 9.83 -10.05
CA ALA A 107 5.33 9.09 -10.05
C ALA A 107 4.18 9.96 -10.58
N LYS A 108 4.06 11.21 -10.08
CA LYS A 108 3.08 12.19 -10.58
C LYS A 108 3.27 12.49 -12.07
N LYS A 109 4.52 12.69 -12.51
CA LYS A 109 4.85 12.96 -13.92
C LYS A 109 4.36 11.87 -14.87
N HIS A 110 4.39 10.60 -14.44
CA HIS A 110 4.04 9.43 -15.27
C HIS A 110 2.69 8.80 -14.89
N ASP A 111 1.84 9.51 -14.15
CA ASP A 111 0.51 9.05 -13.67
C ASP A 111 0.56 7.70 -12.91
N VAL A 112 1.64 7.46 -12.17
CA VAL A 112 1.85 6.27 -11.35
C VAL A 112 1.26 6.52 -9.96
N PRO A 113 0.33 5.68 -9.47
CA PRO A 113 -0.26 5.86 -8.16
C PRO A 113 0.79 5.65 -7.07
N VAL A 114 0.80 6.56 -6.10
CA VAL A 114 1.66 6.46 -4.91
C VAL A 114 0.88 5.73 -3.81
N VAL A 115 1.55 4.76 -3.20
CA VAL A 115 1.05 3.94 -2.10
C VAL A 115 1.83 4.29 -0.86
N LEU A 116 1.15 4.59 0.24
CA LEU A 116 1.77 4.83 1.54
C LEU A 116 1.26 3.81 2.55
N THR A 117 2.17 3.07 3.17
CA THR A 117 1.89 2.28 4.37
C THR A 117 2.34 3.02 5.63
N LEU A 118 1.46 3.12 6.63
CA LEU A 118 1.79 3.73 7.92
C LEU A 118 2.62 2.75 8.77
N GLY A 119 3.54 3.30 9.57
CA GLY A 119 4.56 2.52 10.25
C GLY A 119 4.26 2.18 11.71
N THR A 120 3.77 3.16 12.48
CA THR A 120 3.22 3.00 13.83
C THR A 120 2.31 4.19 14.16
N LYS A 121 1.37 4.02 15.09
CA LYS A 121 0.54 5.13 15.60
C LYS A 121 1.35 6.31 16.12
N TYR A 122 2.51 6.07 16.73
CA TYR A 122 3.33 7.13 17.34
C TYR A 122 3.88 8.11 16.30
N VAL A 123 4.29 7.61 15.13
CA VAL A 123 4.80 8.47 14.04
C VAL A 123 3.69 9.37 13.48
N ILE A 124 2.44 8.90 13.53
CA ILE A 124 1.29 9.62 13.00
C ILE A 124 0.76 10.64 14.02
N ALA A 125 0.67 10.22 15.29
CA ALA A 125 0.14 11.02 16.39
C ALA A 125 0.96 12.29 16.68
N ASP A 126 2.26 12.32 16.32
CA ASP A 126 3.11 13.50 16.48
C ASP A 126 2.61 14.70 15.67
N ASN A 127 2.08 14.47 14.45
CA ASN A 127 1.50 15.54 13.62
C ASN A 127 0.50 14.99 12.58
N PRO A 128 -0.75 14.68 12.98
CA PRO A 128 -1.75 14.13 12.07
C PRO A 128 -2.11 15.07 10.92
N ALA A 129 -2.16 16.38 11.17
CA ALA A 129 -2.52 17.38 10.15
C ALA A 129 -1.53 17.38 8.98
N TRP A 130 -0.23 17.32 9.28
CA TRP A 130 0.80 17.22 8.24
C TRP A 130 0.65 15.94 7.41
N TRP A 131 0.32 14.81 8.04
CA TRP A 131 0.06 13.57 7.31
C TRP A 131 -1.18 13.67 6.42
N GLN A 132 -2.25 14.31 6.89
CA GLN A 132 -3.46 14.52 6.10
C GLN A 132 -3.17 15.35 4.84
N GLU A 133 -2.41 16.44 4.98
CA GLU A 133 -1.96 17.28 3.86
C GLU A 133 -1.06 16.47 2.89
N PHE A 134 -0.10 15.72 3.42
CA PHE A 134 0.78 14.87 2.62
C PHE A 134 0.01 13.82 1.83
N LEU A 135 -0.99 13.18 2.45
CA LEU A 135 -1.87 12.21 1.80
C LEU A 135 -2.64 12.85 0.65
N GLN A 136 -3.28 13.99 0.92
CA GLN A 136 -4.08 14.72 -0.06
C GLN A 136 -3.26 15.17 -1.26
N GLU A 137 -2.01 15.59 -1.04
CA GLU A 137 -1.17 16.09 -2.11
C GLU A 137 -0.51 14.97 -2.93
N HIS A 138 -0.13 13.85 -2.30
CA HIS A 138 0.81 12.91 -2.91
C HIS A 138 0.33 11.47 -3.03
N VAL A 139 -0.68 11.03 -2.27
CA VAL A 139 -0.96 9.61 -2.09
C VAL A 139 -2.28 9.21 -2.75
N SER A 140 -2.25 8.13 -3.53
CA SER A 140 -3.45 7.51 -4.10
C SER A 140 -3.96 6.37 -3.25
N ILE A 141 -3.09 5.57 -2.63
CA ILE A 141 -3.48 4.37 -1.88
C ILE A 141 -2.88 4.43 -0.48
N LEU A 142 -3.72 4.31 0.54
CA LEU A 142 -3.29 4.27 1.94
C LEU A 142 -3.46 2.85 2.50
N ALA A 143 -2.42 2.36 3.18
CA ALA A 143 -2.48 1.16 4.01
C ALA A 143 -2.20 1.53 5.46
N MET A 144 -3.07 1.08 6.37
CA MET A 144 -2.96 1.34 7.80
C MET A 144 -3.58 0.21 8.61
N ASN A 145 -3.25 0.13 9.90
CA ASN A 145 -4.06 -0.61 10.86
C ASN A 145 -5.06 0.31 11.60
N GLU A 146 -5.88 -0.27 12.47
CA GLU A 146 -6.92 0.42 13.22
C GLU A 146 -6.36 1.52 14.14
N GLU A 147 -5.24 1.28 14.80
CA GLU A 147 -4.63 2.25 15.73
C GLU A 147 -4.00 3.43 14.97
N GLU A 148 -3.39 3.16 13.81
CA GLU A 148 -2.85 4.17 12.92
C GLU A 148 -3.96 4.99 12.26
N GLY A 149 -5.07 4.33 11.89
CA GLY A 149 -6.28 4.97 11.39
C GLY A 149 -6.88 5.92 12.41
N GLU A 150 -7.03 5.47 13.67
CA GLU A 150 -7.49 6.32 14.76
C GLU A 150 -6.55 7.51 14.98
N ALA A 151 -5.23 7.29 15.01
CA ALA A 151 -4.25 8.35 15.18
C ALA A 151 -4.28 9.38 14.03
N LEU A 152 -4.55 8.94 12.80
CA LEU A 152 -4.63 9.81 11.62
C LEU A 152 -5.95 10.59 11.57
N THR A 153 -7.08 9.95 11.88
CA THR A 153 -8.42 10.49 11.59
C THR A 153 -9.22 10.89 12.81
N GLY A 154 -8.81 10.46 14.01
CA GLY A 154 -9.57 10.61 15.25
C GLY A 154 -10.78 9.67 15.38
N PHE A 155 -10.93 8.67 14.51
CA PHE A 155 -12.04 7.72 14.54
C PHE A 155 -11.55 6.34 14.98
N ALA A 156 -12.03 5.86 16.12
CA ALA A 156 -11.68 4.51 16.61
C ALA A 156 -12.33 3.38 15.80
N ASP A 157 -13.48 3.63 15.16
CA ASP A 157 -14.12 2.66 14.26
C ASP A 157 -13.35 2.58 12.93
N PRO A 158 -12.79 1.40 12.55
CA PRO A 158 -11.95 1.27 11.35
C PRO A 158 -12.68 1.63 10.04
N LEU A 159 -13.99 1.37 9.96
CA LEU A 159 -14.80 1.74 8.80
C LEU A 159 -14.93 3.27 8.68
N SER A 160 -15.19 3.95 9.79
CA SER A 160 -15.25 5.41 9.87
C SER A 160 -13.91 6.06 9.57
N ALA A 161 -12.81 5.50 10.10
CA ALA A 161 -11.45 5.95 9.80
C ALA A 161 -11.12 5.78 8.31
N ALA A 162 -11.41 4.61 7.72
CA ALA A 162 -11.21 4.37 6.30
C ALA A 162 -12.07 5.29 5.41
N ASN A 163 -13.32 5.53 5.80
CA ASN A 163 -14.19 6.48 5.10
C ASN A 163 -13.65 7.91 5.19
N LYS A 164 -13.15 8.35 6.36
CA LYS A 164 -12.56 9.67 6.52
C LYS A 164 -11.30 9.81 5.66
N ALA A 165 -10.48 8.77 5.58
CA ALA A 165 -9.27 8.76 4.78
C ALA A 165 -9.53 8.92 3.26
N LEU A 166 -10.71 8.53 2.77
CA LEU A 166 -11.12 8.79 1.38
C LEU A 166 -11.32 10.27 1.05
N ASP A 167 -11.30 11.17 2.04
CA ASP A 167 -11.24 12.62 1.77
C ASP A 167 -9.88 13.02 1.17
N TRP A 168 -8.84 12.20 1.34
CA TRP A 168 -7.47 12.51 0.94
C TRP A 168 -6.91 11.55 -0.12
N VAL A 169 -7.34 10.29 -0.15
CA VAL A 169 -6.78 9.26 -1.05
C VAL A 169 -7.85 8.54 -1.85
N ASP A 170 -7.44 7.84 -2.91
CA ASP A 170 -8.33 7.12 -3.83
C ASP A 170 -8.80 5.74 -3.30
N LEU A 171 -7.98 5.08 -2.48
CA LEU A 171 -8.22 3.73 -1.97
C LEU A 171 -7.54 3.53 -0.61
N VAL A 172 -8.24 2.89 0.32
CA VAL A 172 -7.76 2.61 1.67
C VAL A 172 -7.86 1.12 1.96
N LEU A 173 -6.78 0.56 2.52
CA LEU A 173 -6.72 -0.75 3.14
C LEU A 173 -6.50 -0.54 4.64
N CYS A 174 -7.48 -0.90 5.46
CA CYS A 174 -7.43 -0.76 6.91
C CYS A 174 -7.50 -2.15 7.55
N THR A 175 -6.39 -2.67 8.06
CA THR A 175 -6.42 -3.89 8.87
C THR A 175 -6.98 -3.59 10.25
N ALA A 176 -7.74 -4.52 10.82
CA ALA A 176 -8.44 -4.35 12.10
C ALA A 176 -8.25 -5.57 13.01
N GLY A 177 -7.02 -6.09 13.09
CA GLY A 177 -6.64 -7.24 13.91
C GLY A 177 -7.67 -8.40 13.85
N PRO A 178 -8.25 -8.82 14.99
CA PRO A 178 -9.27 -9.89 15.06
C PRO A 178 -10.58 -9.59 14.30
N ALA A 179 -10.90 -8.31 14.05
CA ALA A 179 -12.05 -7.94 13.24
C ALA A 179 -11.81 -8.16 11.74
N GLY A 180 -10.57 -8.45 11.33
CA GLY A 180 -10.20 -8.76 9.96
C GLY A 180 -9.64 -7.52 9.25
N LEU A 181 -10.19 -7.18 8.08
CA LEU A 181 -9.76 -6.02 7.33
C LEU A 181 -10.91 -5.35 6.58
N TYR A 182 -10.77 -4.04 6.40
CA TYR A 182 -11.68 -3.19 5.66
C TYR A 182 -10.95 -2.63 4.45
N MET A 183 -11.69 -2.46 3.36
CA MET A 183 -11.28 -1.60 2.26
C MET A 183 -12.35 -0.57 1.97
N ALA A 184 -11.92 0.64 1.65
CA ALA A 184 -12.76 1.74 1.21
C ALA A 184 -12.14 2.35 -0.05
N GLY A 185 -12.93 2.70 -1.05
CA GLY A 185 -12.42 3.32 -2.29
C GLY A 185 -13.52 3.97 -3.10
N PHE A 186 -13.19 4.40 -4.32
CA PHE A 186 -14.15 4.95 -5.27
C PHE A 186 -14.43 4.01 -6.43
N THR A 187 -15.62 4.10 -7.01
CA THR A 187 -15.98 3.53 -8.32
C THR A 187 -16.80 4.56 -9.10
N GLU A 188 -16.88 4.41 -10.41
CA GLU A 188 -17.87 5.13 -11.21
C GLU A 188 -19.29 4.65 -10.85
N GLU A 189 -20.21 5.60 -10.61
CA GLU A 189 -21.61 5.33 -10.25
C GLU A 189 -22.31 4.44 -11.27
N GLU A 190 -22.08 4.68 -12.57
CA GLU A 190 -22.68 3.90 -13.67
C GLU A 190 -22.17 2.46 -13.74
N ALA A 191 -20.99 2.19 -13.18
CA ALA A 191 -20.33 0.90 -13.25
C ALA A 191 -20.34 0.13 -11.91
N LYS A 192 -21.08 0.64 -10.91
CA LYS A 192 -21.23 -0.02 -9.61
C LYS A 192 -21.88 -1.38 -9.74
N ARG A 193 -21.42 -2.32 -8.93
CA ARG A 193 -21.93 -3.70 -8.89
C ARG A 193 -22.37 -4.03 -7.47
N LYS A 194 -23.66 -4.36 -7.33
CA LYS A 194 -24.27 -4.74 -6.06
C LYS A 194 -23.70 -6.06 -5.54
N THR A 195 -23.60 -6.18 -4.23
CA THR A 195 -23.26 -7.44 -3.57
C THR A 195 -24.38 -8.47 -3.71
N GLN A 196 -24.00 -9.74 -3.61
CA GLN A 196 -24.92 -10.88 -3.40
C GLN A 196 -24.85 -11.41 -1.97
N HIS A 197 -23.96 -10.86 -1.14
CA HIS A 197 -23.84 -11.22 0.27
C HIS A 197 -24.87 -10.46 1.11
N PRO A 198 -25.14 -10.90 2.36
CA PRO A 198 -25.92 -10.11 3.30
C PRO A 198 -25.35 -8.70 3.47
N LEU A 199 -26.25 -7.72 3.56
CA LEU A 199 -25.88 -6.33 3.82
C LEU A 199 -25.44 -6.21 5.28
N LEU A 200 -24.27 -5.63 5.49
CA LEU A 200 -23.64 -5.54 6.80
C LEU A 200 -24.05 -4.23 7.49
N PRO A 201 -24.37 -4.26 8.79
CA PRO A 201 -24.55 -3.05 9.59
C PRO A 201 -23.18 -2.43 9.94
N GLY A 202 -23.16 -1.14 10.23
CA GLY A 202 -21.97 -0.42 10.67
C GLY A 202 -22.26 1.06 10.85
N ALA A 203 -21.22 1.85 11.14
CA ALA A 203 -21.32 3.32 11.19
C ALA A 203 -21.86 3.91 9.88
N ILE A 204 -21.60 3.23 8.75
CA ILE A 204 -22.24 3.46 7.46
C ILE A 204 -23.23 2.31 7.23
N PRO A 205 -24.56 2.59 7.17
CA PRO A 205 -25.56 1.56 6.90
C PRO A 205 -25.30 0.86 5.57
N GLU A 206 -25.39 -0.47 5.56
CA GLU A 206 -25.26 -1.30 4.34
C GLU A 206 -23.95 -1.02 3.56
N PHE A 207 -22.85 -0.71 4.24
CA PHE A 207 -21.62 -0.22 3.59
C PHE A 207 -21.09 -1.14 2.48
N ASN A 208 -21.31 -2.45 2.57
CA ASN A 208 -20.89 -3.43 1.57
C ASN A 208 -21.85 -3.57 0.38
N GLN A 209 -22.90 -2.73 0.27
CA GLN A 209 -23.92 -2.80 -0.77
C GLN A 209 -23.33 -2.91 -2.19
N PHE A 210 -22.18 -2.29 -2.43
CA PHE A 210 -21.49 -2.29 -3.72
C PHE A 210 -20.08 -2.90 -3.67
N GLU A 211 -19.79 -3.81 -2.73
CA GLU A 211 -18.45 -4.42 -2.55
C GLU A 211 -17.95 -5.23 -3.77
N PHE A 212 -18.83 -5.55 -4.73
CA PHE A 212 -18.48 -6.16 -6.00
C PHE A 212 -17.99 -5.14 -7.04
N SER A 213 -17.96 -3.86 -6.73
CA SER A 213 -17.39 -2.81 -7.59
C SER A 213 -15.86 -2.84 -7.56
N ARG A 214 -15.22 -2.37 -8.63
CA ARG A 214 -13.76 -2.24 -8.74
C ARG A 214 -13.36 -0.84 -8.33
N ALA A 215 -12.16 -0.70 -7.77
CA ALA A 215 -11.67 0.62 -7.39
C ALA A 215 -11.25 1.42 -8.63
N MET A 216 -11.48 2.72 -8.58
CA MET A 216 -11.02 3.74 -9.53
C MET A 216 -10.36 4.87 -8.74
N ARG A 217 -9.45 5.60 -9.38
CA ARG A 217 -8.96 6.86 -8.81
C ARG A 217 -10.07 7.89 -8.90
N HIS A 218 -10.20 8.74 -7.89
CA HIS A 218 -11.23 9.77 -7.85
C HIS A 218 -11.15 10.68 -9.09
N GLN A 219 -9.94 11.06 -9.51
CA GLN A 219 -9.69 11.87 -10.71
C GLN A 219 -10.13 11.19 -12.03
N ASP A 220 -10.27 9.86 -12.04
CA ASP A 220 -10.64 9.07 -13.23
C ASP A 220 -12.16 8.77 -13.26
N CYS A 221 -12.92 9.22 -12.26
CA CYS A 221 -14.38 9.11 -12.19
C CYS A 221 -15.06 10.39 -12.68
N VAL A 222 -16.21 10.24 -13.35
CA VAL A 222 -17.13 11.34 -13.65
C VAL A 222 -18.06 11.57 -12.47
N ASN A 223 -18.67 10.50 -11.93
CA ASN A 223 -19.49 10.56 -10.73
C ASN A 223 -18.96 9.54 -9.69
N PRO A 224 -17.97 9.93 -8.86
CA PRO A 224 -17.32 9.03 -7.93
C PRO A 224 -18.30 8.60 -6.81
N LEU A 225 -18.49 7.29 -6.68
CA LEU A 225 -19.23 6.65 -5.60
C LEU A 225 -18.25 6.00 -4.61
N ARG A 226 -18.38 6.33 -3.31
CA ARG A 226 -17.66 5.59 -2.25
C ARG A 226 -18.21 4.18 -2.11
N ILE A 227 -17.31 3.21 -2.05
CA ILE A 227 -17.59 1.79 -1.93
C ILE A 227 -16.71 1.17 -0.85
N TYR A 228 -17.27 0.19 -0.15
CA TYR A 228 -16.63 -0.42 1.01
C TYR A 228 -16.73 -1.95 0.94
N SER A 229 -15.80 -2.62 1.60
CA SER A 229 -15.82 -4.07 1.77
C SER A 229 -15.19 -4.43 3.11
N HIS A 230 -15.65 -5.52 3.70
CA HIS A 230 -15.10 -6.09 4.91
C HIS A 230 -14.91 -7.60 4.72
N ILE A 231 -13.89 -8.15 5.36
CA ILE A 231 -13.73 -9.60 5.51
C ILE A 231 -13.21 -9.89 6.91
N ALA A 232 -13.82 -10.90 7.55
CA ALA A 232 -13.32 -11.45 8.79
C ALA A 232 -12.02 -12.24 8.55
N PRO A 233 -11.21 -12.49 9.60
CA PRO A 233 -10.01 -13.30 9.47
C PRO A 233 -10.29 -14.67 8.85
N TYR A 234 -9.34 -15.17 8.06
CA TYR A 234 -9.45 -16.47 7.40
C TYR A 234 -9.67 -17.59 8.44
N MET A 235 -10.67 -18.45 8.20
CA MET A 235 -11.08 -19.53 9.10
C MET A 235 -11.38 -19.10 10.55
N GLY A 236 -11.82 -17.86 10.77
CA GLY A 236 -12.09 -17.34 12.11
C GLY A 236 -10.84 -16.85 12.86
N GLY A 237 -9.68 -16.83 12.19
CA GLY A 237 -8.40 -16.45 12.76
C GLY A 237 -7.64 -17.64 13.36
N PRO A 238 -6.34 -17.48 13.64
CA PRO A 238 -5.55 -18.56 14.22
C PRO A 238 -5.92 -18.79 15.70
N GLU A 239 -5.96 -20.05 16.14
CA GLU A 239 -6.17 -20.41 17.57
C GLU A 239 -5.16 -19.74 18.51
N LYS A 240 -3.95 -19.47 18.00
CA LYS A 240 -2.90 -18.72 18.71
C LYS A 240 -2.28 -17.71 17.77
N ILE A 241 -2.27 -16.44 18.17
CA ILE A 241 -1.57 -15.39 17.43
C ILE A 241 -0.07 -15.62 17.58
N MET A 242 0.54 -16.24 16.56
CA MET A 242 1.98 -16.49 16.53
C MET A 242 2.74 -15.23 16.12
N ASN A 243 2.29 -14.52 15.08
CA ASN A 243 2.92 -13.29 14.60
C ASN A 243 1.91 -12.41 13.84
N THR A 244 1.71 -11.17 14.29
CA THR A 244 0.92 -10.15 13.58
C THR A 244 1.77 -9.24 12.71
N ASN A 245 3.09 -9.24 12.90
CA ASN A 245 3.99 -8.35 12.15
C ASN A 245 4.03 -8.75 10.69
N GLY A 246 3.82 -7.76 9.83
CA GLY A 246 3.81 -7.96 8.38
C GLY A 246 2.52 -8.60 7.84
N ALA A 247 1.51 -8.88 8.68
CA ALA A 247 0.20 -9.32 8.19
C ALA A 247 -0.45 -8.22 7.32
N GLY A 248 -0.37 -6.96 7.78
CA GLY A 248 -0.80 -5.79 6.99
C GLY A 248 0.02 -5.60 5.72
N ASP A 249 1.35 -5.77 5.78
CA ASP A 249 2.22 -5.70 4.59
C ASP A 249 1.91 -6.82 3.59
N GLY A 250 1.55 -8.02 4.07
CA GLY A 250 1.10 -9.13 3.24
C GLY A 250 -0.23 -8.84 2.55
N ALA A 251 -1.19 -8.25 3.27
CA ALA A 251 -2.46 -7.80 2.69
C ALA A 251 -2.22 -6.69 1.63
N LEU A 252 -1.29 -5.77 1.89
CA LEU A 252 -0.89 -4.76 0.93
C LEU A 252 -0.23 -5.39 -0.32
N ALA A 253 0.63 -6.38 -0.15
CA ALA A 253 1.25 -7.09 -1.27
C ALA A 253 0.20 -7.78 -2.17
N ALA A 254 -0.85 -8.35 -1.58
CA ALA A 254 -1.97 -8.94 -2.33
C ALA A 254 -2.74 -7.87 -3.13
N LEU A 255 -2.96 -6.68 -2.55
CA LEU A 255 -3.57 -5.55 -3.26
C LEU A 255 -2.69 -5.05 -4.42
N LEU A 256 -1.39 -4.90 -4.18
CA LEU A 256 -0.42 -4.48 -5.21
C LEU A 256 -0.35 -5.47 -6.37
N HIS A 257 -0.49 -6.76 -6.09
CA HIS A 257 -0.60 -7.80 -7.11
C HIS A 257 -1.84 -7.60 -7.99
N ASP A 258 -3.01 -7.29 -7.41
CA ASP A 258 -4.24 -7.04 -8.19
C ASP A 258 -4.13 -5.79 -9.08
N ILE A 259 -3.54 -4.72 -8.57
CA ILE A 259 -3.29 -3.47 -9.32
C ILE A 259 -2.34 -3.75 -10.48
N THR A 260 -1.27 -4.49 -10.23
CA THR A 260 -0.30 -4.84 -11.28
C THR A 260 -0.93 -5.75 -12.33
N ALA A 261 -1.79 -6.70 -11.93
CA ALA A 261 -2.55 -7.55 -12.86
C ALA A 261 -3.47 -6.73 -13.77
N ASN A 262 -4.06 -5.64 -13.27
CA ASN A 262 -4.89 -4.74 -14.08
C ASN A 262 -4.08 -4.06 -15.19
N ASN A 263 -2.90 -3.53 -14.86
CA ASN A 263 -2.01 -2.89 -15.83
C ASN A 263 -1.46 -3.91 -16.84
N TYR A 264 -1.06 -5.08 -16.37
CA TYR A 264 -0.62 -6.17 -17.25
C TYR A 264 -1.71 -6.57 -18.23
N HIS A 265 -2.94 -6.78 -17.75
CA HIS A 265 -4.06 -7.16 -18.60
C HIS A 265 -4.42 -6.04 -19.60
N ARG A 266 -4.38 -4.77 -19.17
CA ARG A 266 -4.63 -3.61 -20.05
C ARG A 266 -3.64 -3.53 -21.20
N ASN A 267 -2.36 -3.76 -20.93
CA ASN A 267 -1.31 -3.69 -21.94
C ASN A 267 -1.38 -4.83 -22.95
N ASN A 268 -1.81 -6.03 -22.53
CA ASN A 268 -1.88 -7.20 -23.41
C ASN A 268 -3.22 -7.33 -24.14
N VAL A 269 -4.32 -6.88 -23.54
CA VAL A 269 -5.69 -7.03 -24.07
C VAL A 269 -6.48 -5.72 -23.93
N PRO A 270 -6.06 -4.62 -24.58
CA PRO A 270 -6.64 -3.29 -24.38
C PRO A 270 -8.13 -3.22 -24.75
N ASN A 271 -8.57 -4.00 -25.73
CA ASN A 271 -9.96 -4.03 -26.21
C ASN A 271 -10.90 -4.89 -25.36
N SER A 272 -10.43 -5.44 -24.23
CA SER A 272 -11.26 -6.23 -23.33
C SER A 272 -12.36 -5.38 -22.69
N SER A 273 -13.52 -5.98 -22.45
CA SER A 273 -14.60 -5.37 -21.67
C SER A 273 -14.16 -4.98 -20.25
N LYS A 274 -13.04 -5.53 -19.75
CA LYS A 274 -12.40 -5.18 -18.48
C LYS A 274 -11.80 -3.77 -18.44
N HIS A 275 -11.68 -3.07 -19.57
CA HIS A 275 -11.05 -1.74 -19.64
C HIS A 275 -11.97 -0.63 -20.16
N LYS A 276 -13.28 -0.85 -20.10
CA LYS A 276 -14.29 0.19 -20.41
C LYS A 276 -14.14 1.46 -19.57
N CYS A 277 -13.63 1.34 -18.34
CA CYS A 277 -13.28 2.45 -17.46
C CYS A 277 -11.80 2.36 -17.08
N LYS A 278 -11.21 3.47 -16.64
CA LYS A 278 -9.83 3.52 -16.14
C LYS A 278 -9.77 3.01 -14.69
N TRP A 279 -9.93 1.70 -14.55
CA TRP A 279 -9.88 1.01 -13.26
C TRP A 279 -8.50 1.09 -12.60
N LEU A 280 -8.46 1.16 -11.27
CA LEU A 280 -7.25 1.03 -10.45
C LEU A 280 -6.96 -0.46 -10.16
N THR A 281 -7.97 -1.20 -9.70
CA THR A 281 -7.87 -2.64 -9.40
C THR A 281 -8.40 -3.51 -10.54
N TYR A 282 -7.87 -4.72 -10.69
CA TYR A 282 -8.35 -5.71 -11.65
C TYR A 282 -9.66 -6.35 -11.17
N SER A 283 -9.69 -6.64 -9.87
CA SER A 283 -10.79 -7.29 -9.17
C SER A 283 -11.62 -6.30 -8.36
N SER A 284 -12.78 -6.75 -7.90
CA SER A 284 -13.62 -5.96 -6.99
C SER A 284 -12.97 -5.84 -5.61
N LEU A 285 -13.41 -4.87 -4.80
CA LEU A 285 -12.98 -4.74 -3.41
C LEU A 285 -13.11 -6.08 -2.67
N ARG A 286 -14.28 -6.74 -2.77
CA ARG A 286 -14.51 -8.03 -2.12
C ARG A 286 -13.54 -9.15 -2.52
N ARG A 287 -13.02 -9.12 -3.75
CA ARG A 287 -12.01 -10.10 -4.18
C ARG A 287 -10.61 -9.72 -3.72
N CYS A 288 -10.29 -8.42 -3.66
CA CYS A 288 -9.02 -7.94 -3.15
C CYS A 288 -8.86 -8.31 -1.67
N VAL A 289 -9.90 -8.12 -0.86
CA VAL A 289 -9.88 -8.52 0.57
C VAL A 289 -9.85 -10.04 0.78
N ASN A 290 -10.38 -10.82 -0.17
CA ASN A 290 -10.45 -12.28 -0.07
C ASN A 290 -9.23 -13.01 -0.68
N MET A 291 -8.20 -12.28 -1.11
CA MET A 291 -6.97 -12.94 -1.52
C MET A 291 -6.28 -13.53 -0.30
N PRO A 292 -5.94 -14.84 -0.31
CA PRO A 292 -5.25 -15.45 0.81
C PRO A 292 -3.92 -14.72 0.98
N THR A 293 -3.74 -14.06 2.13
CA THR A 293 -2.41 -13.74 2.64
C THR A 293 -1.76 -15.10 2.89
N ALA A 294 -0.90 -15.52 1.97
CA ALA A 294 -0.24 -16.82 1.97
C ALA A 294 0.61 -17.04 3.23
#